data_AF-A0A2N6GBB3-F1
#
_entry.id   AF-A0A2N6GBB3-F1
#
_cell.length_a   1.000
_cell.length_b   1.000
_cell.length_c   1.000
_cell.angle_alpha   90.00
_cell.angle_beta   90.00
_cell.angle_gamma   90.00
#
_symmetry.space_group_name_H-M   'P 1'
#
loop_
_entity.id
_entity.type
_entity.pdbx_description
1 polymer ?
#
loop_
_entity_poly.entity_id
_entity_poly.type
_entity_poly.pdbx_seq_one_letter_code
_entity_poly.pdbx_strand_id
1 'polypeptide(L)'
;MKVAIQETTHSQYSVHLLDAIFSKPIFRTSDLAQKLSVDYGIHEKTAPALLRQLKEAGILLELQPGSGRRAATLCFPRLINLAEGREVL
;
A
#
# COMPACT_ATOMS: atom_id res chain seq x y z
N MET A 1 14.30 -5.14 -4.77
CA MET A 1 13.02 -4.64 -4.21
C MET A 1 11.80 -5.44 -4.65
N LYS A 2 11.72 -5.90 -5.91
CA LYS A 2 10.63 -6.78 -6.40
C LYS A 2 10.50 -8.08 -5.58
N VAL A 3 11.64 -8.68 -5.19
CA VAL A 3 11.71 -9.91 -4.39
C VAL A 3 11.22 -9.71 -2.95
N ALA A 4 11.64 -8.64 -2.25
CA ALA A 4 11.24 -8.40 -0.86
C ALA A 4 9.71 -8.25 -0.68
N ILE A 5 9.01 -7.73 -1.69
CA ILE A 5 7.55 -7.56 -1.66
C ILE A 5 6.83 -8.84 -2.13
N GLN A 6 7.46 -9.68 -2.96
CA GLN A 6 6.96 -11.04 -3.21
C GLN A 6 7.12 -11.95 -1.98
N GLU A 7 8.25 -11.86 -1.28
CA GLU A 7 8.54 -12.68 -0.09
C GLU A 7 7.73 -12.24 1.13
N THR A 8 7.52 -10.94 1.34
CA THR A 8 6.76 -10.45 2.51
C THR A 8 5.26 -10.75 2.39
N THR A 9 4.71 -10.68 1.18
CA THR A 9 3.27 -10.86 0.96
C THR A 9 2.92 -12.30 0.59
N HIS A 10 3.89 -13.09 0.06
CA HIS A 10 3.70 -14.45 -0.45
C HIS A 10 2.49 -14.58 -1.41
N SER A 11 2.09 -13.48 -2.05
CA SER A 11 0.83 -13.37 -2.78
C SER A 11 1.12 -12.97 -4.21
N GLN A 12 0.47 -13.65 -5.15
CA GLN A 12 0.54 -13.34 -6.59
C GLN A 12 0.18 -11.88 -6.92
N TYR A 13 -0.48 -11.18 -6.00
CA TYR A 13 -0.93 -9.80 -6.14
C TYR A 13 0.10 -8.73 -5.73
N SER A 14 1.29 -9.13 -5.24
CA SER A 14 2.36 -8.20 -4.84
C SER A 14 2.75 -7.20 -5.93
N VAL A 15 2.75 -7.64 -7.19
CA VAL A 15 3.12 -6.79 -8.35
C VAL A 15 2.06 -5.71 -8.58
N HIS A 16 0.78 -6.07 -8.56
CA HIS A 16 -0.33 -5.12 -8.74
C HIS A 16 -0.42 -4.10 -7.61
N LEU A 17 -0.15 -4.55 -6.38
CA LEU A 17 -0.09 -3.69 -5.21
C LEU A 17 1.05 -2.66 -5.34
N LEU A 18 2.23 -3.12 -5.78
CA LEU A 18 3.36 -2.28 -6.11
C LEU A 18 3.00 -1.24 -7.18
N ASP A 19 2.43 -1.66 -8.31
CA ASP A 19 2.06 -0.75 -9.40
C ASP A 19 1.06 0.31 -8.93
N ALA A 20 0.08 -0.08 -8.11
CA ALA A 20 -0.91 0.83 -7.55
C ALA A 20 -0.27 1.87 -6.59
N ILE A 21 0.65 1.43 -5.73
CA ILE A 21 1.35 2.30 -4.77
C ILE A 21 2.35 3.21 -5.49
N PHE A 22 3.04 2.72 -6.52
CA PHE A 22 3.98 3.52 -7.33
C PHE A 22 3.25 4.57 -8.14
N SER A 23 2.07 4.25 -8.67
CA SER A 23 1.22 5.22 -9.37
C SER A 23 0.68 6.30 -8.42
N LYS A 24 0.33 5.92 -7.19
CA LYS A 24 -0.19 6.85 -6.18
C LYS A 24 0.40 6.52 -4.80
N PRO A 25 1.50 7.17 -4.38
CA PRO A 25 2.20 6.85 -3.14
C PRO A 25 1.49 7.32 -1.87
N ILE A 26 0.45 8.14 -1.98
CA ILE A 26 -0.38 8.61 -0.87
C ILE A 26 -1.83 8.23 -1.17
N PHE A 27 -2.41 7.36 -0.36
CA PHE A 27 -3.72 6.78 -0.63
C PHE A 27 -4.46 6.43 0.65
N ARG A 28 -5.79 6.34 0.56
CA ARG A 28 -6.62 5.76 1.61
C ARG A 28 -6.66 4.26 1.44
N THR A 29 -6.67 3.51 2.55
CA THR A 29 -6.73 2.05 2.51
C THR A 29 -7.96 1.53 1.77
N SER A 30 -9.12 2.16 1.95
CA SER A 30 -10.35 1.83 1.21
C SER A 30 -10.21 2.04 -0.29
N ASP A 31 -9.66 3.17 -0.70
CA ASP A 31 -9.59 3.58 -2.10
C ASP A 31 -8.63 2.68 -2.88
N LEU A 32 -7.47 2.36 -2.28
CA LEU A 32 -6.53 1.44 -2.90
C LEU A 32 -7.07 0.00 -2.92
N ALA A 33 -7.71 -0.46 -1.84
CA ALA A 33 -8.34 -1.78 -1.82
C ALA A 33 -9.41 -1.90 -2.90
N GLN A 34 -10.27 -0.88 -3.07
CA GLN A 34 -11.28 -0.86 -4.12
C GLN A 34 -10.65 -0.84 -5.51
N LYS A 35 -9.61 -0.03 -5.74
CA LYS A 35 -8.88 0.01 -7.01
C LYS A 35 -8.29 -1.35 -7.36
N LEU A 36 -7.71 -2.04 -6.38
CA LEU A 36 -7.15 -3.38 -6.56
C LEU A 36 -8.22 -4.42 -6.90
N SER A 37 -9.40 -4.33 -6.29
CA SER A 37 -10.54 -5.18 -6.64
C SER A 37 -11.06 -4.91 -8.05
N VAL A 38 -11.16 -3.64 -8.46
CA VAL A 38 -11.72 -3.25 -9.77
C VAL A 38 -10.74 -3.52 -10.91
N ASP A 39 -9.48 -3.10 -10.78
CA ASP A 39 -8.51 -3.15 -11.87
C ASP A 39 -7.91 -4.56 -12.04
N TYR A 40 -7.79 -5.31 -10.95
CA TYR A 40 -7.06 -6.60 -10.94
C TYR A 40 -7.89 -7.77 -10.40
N GLY A 41 -9.17 -7.57 -10.08
CA GLY A 41 -10.05 -8.65 -9.61
C GLY A 41 -9.67 -9.20 -8.24
N ILE A 42 -8.92 -8.45 -7.43
CA ILE A 42 -8.48 -8.90 -6.10
C ILE A 42 -9.70 -9.01 -5.18
N HIS A 43 -9.78 -10.09 -4.41
CA HIS A 43 -10.89 -10.29 -3.49
C HIS A 43 -10.93 -9.18 -2.43
N GLU A 44 -12.13 -8.67 -2.12
CA GLU A 44 -12.38 -7.55 -1.19
C GLU A 44 -11.81 -7.76 0.22
N LYS A 45 -11.55 -9.01 0.64
CA LYS A 45 -10.91 -9.33 1.93
C LYS A 45 -9.40 -9.42 1.83
N THR A 46 -8.87 -9.76 0.64
CA THR A 46 -7.43 -9.92 0.41
C THR A 46 -6.75 -8.56 0.35
N ALA A 47 -7.27 -7.61 -0.44
CA ALA A 47 -6.60 -6.32 -0.62
C ALA A 47 -6.36 -5.55 0.71
N PRO A 48 -7.33 -5.44 1.63
CA PRO A 48 -7.10 -4.83 2.94
C PRO A 48 -6.11 -5.61 3.81
N ALA A 49 -6.10 -6.94 3.72
CA ALA A 49 -5.17 -7.78 4.48
C ALA A 49 -3.72 -7.56 4.03
N LEU A 50 -3.47 -7.47 2.72
CA LEU A 50 -2.14 -7.18 2.18
C LEU A 50 -1.66 -5.79 2.61
N LEU A 51 -2.54 -4.80 2.57
CA LEU A 51 -2.22 -3.44 3.04
C LEU A 51 -1.86 -3.41 4.52
N ARG A 52 -2.57 -4.19 5.35
CA ARG A 52 -2.24 -4.32 6.76
C ARG A 52 -0.86 -4.95 6.96
N GLN A 53 -0.55 -6.03 6.24
CA GLN A 53 0.77 -6.66 6.30
C GLN A 53 1.90 -5.70 5.89
N LEU A 54 1.70 -4.90 4.84
CA LEU A 54 2.70 -3.90 4.43
C LEU A 54 2.88 -2.79 5.47
N LYS A 55 1.80 -2.36 6.13
CA LYS A 55 1.87 -1.42 7.25
C LYS A 55 2.62 -2.02 8.42
N GLU A 56 2.29 -3.25 8.82
CA GLU A 56 2.93 -3.97 9.93
C GLU A 56 4.42 -4.26 9.64
N ALA A 57 4.78 -4.50 8.38
CA ALA A 57 6.17 -4.66 7.95
C ALA A 57 6.96 -3.33 7.90
N GLY A 58 6.34 -2.19 8.24
CA GLY A 58 6.97 -0.87 8.18
C GLY A 58 7.24 -0.36 6.76
N ILE A 59 6.67 -1.00 5.74
CA ILE A 59 6.80 -0.58 4.34
C ILE A 59 5.90 0.63 4.08
N LEU A 60 4.66 0.60 4.58
CA LEU A 60 3.72 1.71 4.52
C LEU A 60 3.71 2.47 5.84
N LEU A 61 3.80 3.79 5.77
CA LEU A 61 3.66 4.69 6.90
C LEU A 61 2.21 5.17 6.99
N GLU A 62 1.65 5.24 8.19
CA GLU A 62 0.35 5.87 8.42
C GLU A 62 0.51 7.37 8.57
N LEU A 63 0.03 8.14 7.59
CA LEU A 63 -0.02 9.60 7.67
C LEU A 63 -1.18 10.07 8.53
N GLN A 64 -2.31 9.39 8.42
CA GLN A 64 -3.50 9.73 9.18
C GLN A 64 -4.22 8.46 9.60
N PRO A 65 -4.45 8.25 10.91
CA PRO A 65 -5.20 7.10 11.38
C PRO A 65 -6.64 7.17 10.89
N GLY A 66 -7.19 6.01 10.55
CA GLY A 66 -8.62 5.88 10.27
C GLY A 66 -9.44 6.18 11.51
N SER A 67 -10.60 6.80 11.34
CA SER A 67 -11.52 7.09 12.45
C SER A 67 -12.97 6.88 12.01
N GLY A 68 -13.68 5.98 12.70
CA GLY A 68 -15.04 5.59 12.36
C GLY A 68 -15.16 5.11 10.90
N ARG A 69 -15.97 5.80 10.10
CA ARG A 69 -16.18 5.49 8.67
C ARG A 69 -15.03 5.98 7.76
N ARG A 70 -14.07 6.78 8.28
CA ARG A 70 -12.92 7.24 7.50
C ARG A 70 -11.82 6.19 7.51
N ALA A 71 -11.46 5.71 6.32
CA ALA A 71 -10.29 4.88 6.12
C ALA A 71 -8.99 5.63 6.46
N ALA A 72 -7.99 4.89 6.94
CA ALA A 72 -6.66 5.42 7.21
C ALA A 72 -5.98 5.89 5.92
N THR A 73 -5.23 6.99 6.01
CA THR A 73 -4.37 7.44 4.92
C THR A 73 -2.97 6.89 5.16
N LEU A 74 -2.51 6.07 4.22
CA LEU A 74 -1.17 5.52 4.22
C LEU A 74 -0.33 6.17 3.12
N CYS A 75 0.98 6.20 3.33
CA CYS A 75 1.92 6.53 2.29
C CYS A 75 3.06 5.52 2.19
N PHE A 76 3.74 5.55 1.06
CA PHE A 76 4.96 4.79 0.84
C PHE A 76 6.18 5.70 1.01
N PRO A 77 6.72 5.86 2.25
CA PRO A 77 7.73 6.86 2.56
C PRO A 77 9.01 6.66 1.75
N ARG A 78 9.38 5.41 1.47
CA ARG A 78 10.59 5.10 0.71
C ARG A 78 10.56 5.64 -0.72
N LEU A 79 9.39 5.63 -1.38
CA LEU A 79 9.27 6.23 -2.72
C LEU A 79 9.31 7.75 -2.65
N ILE A 80 8.65 8.34 -1.65
CA ILE A 80 8.63 9.80 -1.45
C ILE A 80 10.04 10.31 -1.17
N ASN A 81 10.74 9.70 -0.22
CA ASN A 81 12.12 10.05 0.13
C ASN A 81 13.08 9.86 -1.07
N LEU A 82 12.84 8.83 -1.90
CA LEU A 82 13.63 8.61 -3.11
C LEU A 82 13.36 9.67 -4.19
N ALA A 83 12.09 10.04 -4.40
CA ALA A 83 11.70 11.06 -5.38
C ALA A 83 12.19 12.46 -4.99
N GLU A 84 12.19 12.77 -3.68
CA GLU A 84 12.68 14.03 -3.13
C GLU A 84 14.23 14.08 -3.03
N GLY A 85 14.91 12.93 -3.14
CA GLY A 85 16.36 12.82 -2.98
C GLY A 85 16.86 13.06 -1.55
N ARG A 86 15.95 13.06 -0.56
CA ARG A 86 16.22 13.30 0.86
C ARG A 86 15.15 12.64 1.72
N GLU A 87 15.46 12.39 2.99
CA GLU A 87 14.50 11.83 3.95
C GLU A 87 13.56 12.93 4.47
N VAL A 88 12.27 12.80 4.16
CA VAL A 88 11.22 13.82 4.47
C VAL A 88 10.13 13.26 5.39
N LEU A 89 10.04 11.94 5.49
CA LEU A 89 9.05 11.18 6.25
C LEU A 89 9.73 10.13 7.12
#